data_AF-A0AAU8UIY0-F1
#
_entry.id   AF-A0AAU8UIY0-F1
#
_cell.length_a   1.000
_cell.length_b   1.000
_cell.length_c   1.000
_cell.angle_alpha   90.00
_cell.angle_beta   90.00
_cell.angle_gamma   90.00
#
_symmetry.space_group_name_H-M   'P 1'
#
loop_
_entity.id
_entity.type
_entity.pdbx_description
1 polymer ?
#
loop_
_entity_poly.entity_id
_entity_poly.type
_entity_poly.pdbx_seq_one_letter_code
_entity_poly.pdbx_strand_id
1 'polypeptide(L)'
;MLNKFYRIVFRKKIYDSIAALQADLDGWLDQYNYKREHQGRWCYGKTPMRTFLDSLELAKEKPIPQLMTRSLSVRLAVSSSPG
;
A
#
# COMPACT_ATOMS: atom_id res chain seq x y z
N MET A 1 1.79 2.29 11.52
CA MET A 1 1.90 3.76 11.47
C MET A 1 2.08 4.37 12.86
N LEU A 2 1.06 4.35 13.73
CA LEU A 2 1.06 4.99 15.07
C LEU A 2 2.28 4.69 15.94
N ASN A 3 2.56 3.40 16.19
CA ASN A 3 3.70 3.00 17.05
C ASN A 3 5.06 3.09 16.36
N LYS A 4 5.09 3.17 15.02
CA LYS A 4 6.34 3.12 14.24
C LYS A 4 6.86 4.50 13.84
N PHE A 5 5.97 5.48 13.72
CA PHE A 5 6.31 6.84 13.32
C PHE A 5 5.76 7.87 14.32
N TYR A 6 4.44 8.06 14.40
CA TYR A 6 3.84 9.17 15.14
C TYR A 6 4.27 9.24 16.63
N ARG A 7 4.22 8.13 17.36
CA ARG A 7 4.65 8.09 18.78
C ARG A 7 6.15 8.38 18.98
N ILE A 8 6.97 8.16 17.97
CA ILE A 8 8.41 8.43 18.03
C ILE A 8 8.67 9.87 17.65
N VAL A 9 8.10 10.32 16.53
CA VAL A 9 8.40 11.64 15.95
C VAL A 9 7.84 12.77 16.81
N PHE A 10 6.64 12.61 17.38
CA PHE A 10 6.04 13.61 18.28
C PHE A 10 6.71 13.71 19.65
N ARG A 11 7.60 12.77 20.01
CA ARG A 11 8.47 12.91 21.18
C ARG A 11 9.77 13.69 20.87
N LYS A 12 10.09 13.87 19.59
CA LYS A 12 11.36 14.45 19.14
C LYS A 12 11.20 15.81 18.49
N LYS A 13 10.05 16.08 17.86
CA LYS A 13 9.81 17.26 17.06
C LYS A 13 8.37 17.75 17.24
N ILE A 14 8.24 19.05 17.52
CA ILE A 14 6.97 19.77 17.42
C ILE A 14 6.89 20.34 16.01
N TYR A 15 5.76 20.15 15.34
CA TYR A 15 5.53 20.64 14.00
C TYR A 15 4.66 21.89 14.06
N ASP A 16 5.04 22.90 13.30
CA ASP A 16 4.33 24.18 13.14
C ASP A 16 3.26 24.12 12.03
N SER A 17 3.33 23.11 11.16
CA SER A 17 2.41 22.92 10.05
C SER A 17 2.20 21.44 9.72
N ILE A 18 1.04 21.13 9.14
CA ILE A 18 0.73 19.79 8.63
C ILE A 18 1.67 19.42 7.48
N ALA A 19 2.04 20.39 6.64
CA ALA A 19 2.95 20.16 5.51
C ALA A 19 4.32 19.64 5.97
N ALA A 20 4.87 20.22 7.05
CA ALA A 20 6.13 19.75 7.62
C ALA A 20 6.04 18.32 8.19
N LEU A 21 4.91 17.96 8.81
CA LEU A 21 4.66 16.58 9.27
C LEU A 21 4.53 15.61 8.09
N GLN A 22 3.84 16.02 7.01
CA GLN A 22 3.64 15.20 5.83
C GLN A 22 4.97 14.89 5.14
N ALA A 23 5.85 15.88 4.98
CA ALA A 23 7.17 15.67 4.36
C ALA A 23 8.02 14.64 5.14
N ASP A 24 8.06 14.73 6.47
CA ASP A 24 8.77 13.75 7.29
C ASP A 24 8.12 12.36 7.23
N LEU A 25 6.78 12.30 7.14
CA LEU A 25 6.04 11.05 7.00
C LEU A 25 6.33 10.37 5.66
N ASP A 26 6.33 11.12 4.56
CA ASP A 26 6.58 10.61 3.21
C ASP A 26 8.00 10.02 3.13
N GLY A 27 9.00 10.77 3.61
CA GLY A 27 10.38 10.28 3.67
C GLY A 27 10.53 9.04 4.56
N TRP A 28 9.76 8.94 5.65
CA TRP A 28 9.75 7.75 6.50
C TRP A 28 9.08 6.55 5.82
N LEU A 29 7.97 6.76 5.11
CA LEU A 29 7.26 5.72 4.38
C LEU A 29 8.12 5.13 3.27
N ASP A 30 8.85 5.96 2.53
CA ASP A 30 9.78 5.50 1.50
C ASP A 30 10.85 4.58 2.07
N GLN A 31 11.47 4.98 3.18
CA GLN A 31 12.46 4.14 3.86
C GLN A 31 11.83 2.82 4.35
N TYR A 32 10.65 2.90 4.96
CA TYR A 32 9.96 1.76 5.55
C TYR A 32 9.50 0.74 4.48
N ASN A 33 8.94 1.21 3.37
CA ASN A 33 8.32 0.37 2.33
C ASN A 33 9.32 -0.13 1.27
N TYR A 34 10.37 0.64 0.97
CA TYR A 34 11.24 0.35 -0.16
C TYR A 34 12.69 0.05 0.21
N LYS A 35 13.18 0.52 1.36
CA LYS A 35 14.61 0.40 1.71
C LYS A 35 14.87 -0.59 2.83
N ARG A 36 13.94 -0.74 3.76
CA ARG A 36 14.09 -1.62 4.92
C ARG A 36 13.48 -2.98 4.66
N GLU A 37 14.31 -4.01 4.77
CA GLU A 37 13.87 -5.40 4.84
C GLU A 37 13.18 -5.67 6.18
N HIS A 38 12.04 -6.34 6.15
CA HIS A 38 11.34 -6.73 7.37
C HIS A 38 11.44 -8.24 7.54
N GLN A 39 11.84 -8.67 8.74
CA GLN A 39 11.91 -10.08 9.12
C GLN A 39 10.55 -10.64 9.54
N GLY A 40 9.46 -10.08 9.02
CA GLY A 40 8.12 -10.63 9.23
C GLY A 40 8.05 -12.02 8.59
N ARG A 41 7.33 -12.95 9.24
CA ARG A 41 7.15 -14.36 8.79
C ARG A 41 6.90 -14.50 7.28
N TRP A 42 6.19 -13.55 6.68
CA TRP A 42 5.73 -13.59 5.29
C TRP A 42 6.49 -12.64 4.36
N CYS A 43 7.43 -11.84 4.87
CA CYS A 43 8.25 -10.96 4.06
C CYS A 43 9.54 -11.64 3.60
N TYR A 44 10.00 -12.70 4.29
CA TYR A 44 11.18 -13.49 3.91
C TYR A 44 12.43 -12.65 3.63
N GLY A 45 12.66 -11.63 4.45
CA GLY A 45 13.78 -10.70 4.27
C GLY A 45 13.58 -9.70 3.12
N LYS A 46 12.45 -9.68 2.42
CA LYS A 46 12.16 -8.67 1.40
C LYS A 46 11.61 -7.39 2.03
N THR A 47 11.64 -6.31 1.24
CA THR A 47 10.95 -5.07 1.60
C THR A 47 9.42 -5.26 1.52
N PRO A 48 8.62 -4.45 2.23
CA PRO A 48 7.17 -4.59 2.21
C PRO A 48 6.62 -4.40 0.81
N MET A 49 7.15 -3.43 0.04
CA MET A 49 6.68 -3.22 -1.32
C MET A 49 7.03 -4.39 -2.24
N ARG A 50 8.22 -4.99 -2.10
CA ARG A 50 8.57 -6.17 -2.89
C ARG A 50 7.66 -7.35 -2.57
N THR A 51 7.40 -7.56 -1.28
CA THR A 51 6.45 -8.60 -0.83
C THR A 51 5.04 -8.37 -1.40
N PHE A 52 4.59 -7.11 -1.43
CA PHE A 52 3.29 -6.74 -1.99
C PHE A 52 3.20 -7.06 -3.48
N LEU A 53 4.21 -6.67 -4.26
CA LEU A 53 4.26 -6.94 -5.71
C LEU A 53 4.30 -8.44 -6.01
N ASP A 54 5.13 -9.19 -5.29
CA ASP A 54 5.21 -10.65 -5.44
C ASP A 54 3.87 -11.34 -5.11
N SER A 55 3.04 -10.72 -4.26
CA SER A 55 1.71 -11.24 -3.89
C SER A 55 0.61 -10.97 -4.93
N LEU A 56 0.88 -10.14 -5.95
CA LEU A 56 -0.13 -9.80 -6.97
C LEU A 56 -0.51 -11.01 -7.83
N GLU A 57 0.45 -11.89 -8.12
CA GLU A 57 0.18 -13.12 -8.88
C GLU A 57 -0.72 -14.07 -8.09
N LEU A 58 -0.43 -14.24 -6.80
CA LEU A 58 -1.27 -15.01 -5.87
C LEU A 58 -2.70 -14.46 -5.78
N ALA A 59 -2.87 -13.14 -5.85
CA ALA A 59 -4.19 -12.51 -5.85
C ALA A 59 -4.97 -12.76 -7.15
N LYS A 60 -4.29 -12.87 -8.30
CA LYS A 60 -4.94 -13.20 -9.59
C LYS A 60 -5.46 -14.63 -9.61
N GLU A 61 -4.74 -15.56 -8.98
CA GLU A 61 -5.16 -16.97 -8.86
C GLU A 61 -6.34 -17.15 -7.90
N LYS A 62 -6.56 -16.20 -6.98
CA LYS A 62 -7.62 -16.24 -5.96
C LYS A 62 -8.51 -15.00 -6.02
N PRO A 63 -9.28 -14.84 -7.11
CA PRO A 63 -10.13 -13.67 -7.28
C PRO A 63 -11.25 -13.65 -6.24
N ILE A 64 -11.57 -12.47 -5.73
CA ILE A 64 -12.70 -12.27 -4.82
C ILE A 64 -13.99 -12.30 -5.65
N PRO A 65 -14.95 -13.20 -5.37
CA PRO A 65 -16.14 -13.38 -6.22
C PRO A 65 -16.91 -12.08 -6.50
N GLN A 66 -17.02 -11.20 -5.51
CA GLN A 66 -17.65 -9.87 -5.60
C GLN A 66 -17.00 -8.96 -6.67
N LEU A 67 -15.68 -9.08 -6.89
CA LEU A 67 -14.95 -8.30 -7.89
C LEU A 67 -15.06 -8.92 -9.30
N MET A 68 -15.24 -10.23 -9.40
CA MET A 68 -15.49 -10.90 -10.69
C MET A 68 -16.83 -10.46 -11.27
N THR A 69 -17.89 -10.45 -10.46
CA THR A 69 -19.24 -10.03 -10.87
C THR A 69 -19.26 -8.60 -11.41
N ARG A 70 -18.55 -7.67 -10.74
CA ARG A 70 -18.48 -6.26 -11.14
C ARG A 70 -17.68 -6.04 -12.43
N SER A 71 -16.64 -6.84 -12.66
CA SER A 71 -15.83 -6.76 -13.89
C SER A 71 -16.59 -7.22 -15.14
N LEU A 72 -17.52 -8.19 -15.01
CA LEU A 72 -18.37 -8.66 -16.10
C LEU A 72 -19.44 -7.61 -16.44
N SER A 73 -20.06 -7.00 -15.43
CA SER A 73 -21.06 -5.94 -15.65
C SER A 73 -20.48 -4.70 -16.35
N VAL A 74 -19.23 -4.31 -16.05
CA VAL A 74 -18.56 -3.19 -16.74
C VAL A 74 -18.23 -3.53 -18.19
N ARG A 75 -17.79 -4.75 -18.49
CA ARG A 75 -17.49 -5.17 -19.87
C ARG A 75 -18.73 -5.21 -20.76
N LEU A 76 -19.86 -5.67 -20.23
CA LEU A 76 -21.15 -5.67 -20.94
C LEU A 76 -21.66 -4.25 -21.23
N ALA A 77 -21.46 -3.31 -20.30
CA ALA A 77 -21.89 -1.91 -20.47
C ALA A 77 -21.06 -1.14 -21.51
N VAL A 78 -19.78 -1.49 -21.69
CA VAL A 78 -18.90 -0.87 -22.70
C VAL A 78 -19.20 -1.39 -24.11
N SER A 79 -19.64 -2.64 -24.27
CA SER A 79 -19.99 -3.21 -25.58
C SER A 79 -21.35 -2.76 -26.14
N SER A 80 -22.16 -2.06 -25.34
CA SER A 80 -23.52 -1.64 -25.71
C SER A 80 -23.66 -0.14 -25.99
N SER A 81 -22.57 0.64 -26.05
CA SER A 81 -22.64 2.05 -26.43
C SER A 81 -22.52 2.16 -27.96
N PRO A 82 -23.57 2.56 -28.70
CA PRO A 82 -23.44 2.87 -30.11
C PRO A 82 -22.67 4.19 -30.25
N GLY A 83 -21.76 4.23 -31.22
CA GLY A 83 -21.10 5.46 -31.65
C GLY A 83 -22.04 6.40 -32.38
#